data_AF-A0A9P8B8Q4-F1
#
_entry.id   AF-A0A9P8B8Q4-F1
#
_cell.length_a   1.000
_cell.length_b   1.000
_cell.length_c   1.000
_cell.angle_alpha   90.00
_cell.angle_beta   90.00
_cell.angle_gamma   90.00
#
_symmetry.space_group_name_H-M   'P 1'
#
loop_
_entity.id
_entity.type
_entity.pdbx_description
1 polymer ?
#
loop_
_entity_poly.entity_id
_entity_poly.type
_entity_poly.pdbx_seq_one_letter_code
_entity_poly.pdbx_strand_id
1 'polypeptide(L)'
;MDGDRETFTSHVTIWIGVLPDSITSNTAFESSQDILNLLKKLDINDIDVAYRKTVTHPLTSPKLLVPVSDLHPLKDIIDWVTTALSLPIAGLKTLHMQGMLGFYFQSNNDLYSITACHVLFPTEQGNSPYTYATGPKKKVVLMGNRAFGNFLASIQAKIGNLNNTITILEKHAASYKKKADAGNVQAATDLATT
;
A
#
# COMPACT_ATOMS: atom_id res chain seq x y z
N MET A 1 1.23 7.04 -39.61
CA MET A 1 0.26 8.06 -39.17
C MET A 1 0.08 7.84 -37.68
N ASP A 2 0.90 8.53 -36.89
CA ASP A 2 0.86 8.43 -35.43
C ASP A 2 -0.23 9.37 -34.92
N GLY A 3 -1.30 8.77 -34.38
CA GLY A 3 -2.38 9.49 -33.73
C GLY A 3 -1.90 9.95 -32.35
N ASP A 4 -1.66 11.26 -32.24
CA ASP A 4 -1.36 11.96 -31.01
C ASP A 4 -2.52 11.71 -30.02
N ARG A 5 -2.29 10.89 -29.00
CA ARG A 5 -3.26 10.65 -27.94
C ARG A 5 -3.17 11.84 -26.99
N GLU A 6 -4.06 12.79 -27.17
CA GLU A 6 -4.21 13.95 -26.29
C GLU A 6 -4.42 13.48 -24.85
N THR A 7 -3.38 13.64 -24.02
CA THR A 7 -3.43 13.31 -22.60
C THR A 7 -4.15 14.43 -21.85
N PHE A 8 -5.41 14.20 -21.47
CA PHE A 8 -6.12 15.07 -20.55
C PHE A 8 -5.57 14.89 -19.14
N THR A 9 -4.61 15.70 -18.74
CA THR A 9 -4.19 15.84 -17.35
C THR A 9 -5.09 16.88 -16.68
N SER A 10 -6.03 16.43 -15.85
CA SER A 10 -6.73 17.33 -14.94
C SER A 10 -5.74 17.92 -13.93
N HIS A 11 -5.98 19.15 -13.47
CA HIS A 11 -5.18 19.78 -12.42
C HIS A 11 -5.11 18.90 -11.17
N VAL A 12 -4.02 19.05 -10.40
CA VAL A 12 -3.87 18.29 -9.15
C VAL A 12 -4.90 18.78 -8.15
N THR A 13 -5.80 17.88 -7.70
CA THR A 13 -6.84 18.25 -6.72
C THR A 13 -6.45 17.83 -5.30
N ILE A 14 -6.43 18.77 -4.36
CA ILE A 14 -6.37 18.51 -2.93
C ILE A 14 -7.77 18.19 -2.42
N TRP A 15 -7.95 17.03 -1.79
CA TRP A 15 -9.22 16.64 -1.17
C TRP A 15 -9.20 16.88 0.33
N ILE A 16 -10.20 17.63 0.82
CA ILE A 16 -10.41 17.87 2.25
C ILE A 16 -11.62 17.08 2.71
N GLY A 17 -11.38 16.08 3.57
CA GLY A 17 -12.45 15.34 4.25
C GLY A 17 -13.04 16.17 5.38
N VAL A 18 -14.36 16.35 5.36
CA VAL A 18 -15.12 17.04 6.42
C VAL A 18 -16.22 16.14 6.94
N LEU A 19 -16.53 16.24 8.22
CA LEU A 19 -17.69 15.53 8.77
C LEU A 19 -18.97 16.07 8.10
N PRO A 20 -19.98 15.23 7.85
CA PRO A 20 -21.27 15.73 7.37
C PRO A 20 -21.78 16.86 8.27
N ASP A 21 -22.20 17.94 7.63
CA ASP A 21 -22.86 19.10 8.25
C ASP A 21 -22.00 19.88 9.26
N SER A 22 -20.69 19.61 9.30
CA SER A 22 -19.74 20.35 10.14
C SER A 22 -19.19 21.62 9.47
N ILE A 23 -19.45 21.81 8.17
CA ILE A 23 -18.95 22.97 7.42
C ILE A 23 -20.03 23.51 6.49
N THR A 24 -20.08 24.84 6.37
CA THR A 24 -20.96 25.52 5.41
C THR A 24 -20.26 25.74 4.08
N SER A 25 -21.02 25.97 3.01
CA SER A 25 -20.45 26.26 1.69
C SER A 25 -19.54 27.50 1.71
N ASN A 26 -19.91 28.55 2.46
CA ASN A 26 -19.11 29.77 2.55
C ASN A 26 -17.78 29.51 3.25
N THR A 27 -17.80 28.82 4.40
CA THR A 27 -16.57 28.49 5.13
C THR A 27 -15.64 27.59 4.31
N ALA A 28 -16.20 26.65 3.55
CA ALA A 28 -15.41 25.80 2.65
C ALA A 28 -14.79 26.61 1.50
N PHE A 29 -15.52 27.57 0.93
CA PHE A 29 -15.02 28.46 -0.12
C PHE A 29 -13.90 29.38 0.39
N GLU A 30 -14.11 30.05 1.52
CA GLU A 30 -13.10 30.92 2.15
C GLU A 30 -11.83 30.13 2.47
N SER A 31 -11.98 28.98 3.12
CA SER A 31 -10.84 28.10 3.43
C SER A 31 -10.13 27.58 2.17
N SER A 32 -10.85 27.35 1.07
CA SER A 32 -10.24 26.99 -0.22
C SER A 32 -9.36 28.11 -0.76
N GLN A 33 -9.84 29.36 -0.69
CA GLN A 33 -9.07 30.53 -1.14
C GLN A 33 -7.81 30.71 -0.30
N ASP A 34 -7.89 30.53 1.01
CA ASP A 34 -6.72 30.60 1.90
C ASP A 34 -5.66 29.55 1.55
N ILE A 35 -6.08 28.32 1.27
CA ILE A 35 -5.18 27.23 0.83
C ILE A 35 -4.53 27.59 -0.51
N LEU A 36 -5.33 27.99 -1.51
CA LEU A 36 -4.81 28.35 -2.83
C LEU A 36 -3.85 29.53 -2.76
N ASN A 37 -4.14 30.54 -1.94
CA ASN A 37 -3.26 31.69 -1.73
C ASN A 37 -1.94 31.29 -1.05
N LEU A 38 -1.98 30.35 -0.09
CA LEU A 38 -0.79 29.81 0.54
C LEU A 38 0.08 29.05 -0.49
N LEU A 39 -0.53 28.23 -1.33
CA LEU A 39 0.19 27.46 -2.36
C LEU A 39 0.82 28.38 -3.41
N LYS A 40 0.10 29.42 -3.84
CA LYS A 40 0.65 30.45 -4.74
C LYS A 40 1.87 31.15 -4.15
N LYS A 41 1.89 31.44 -2.85
CA LYS A 41 3.06 32.04 -2.17
C LYS A 41 4.28 31.12 -2.19
N LEU A 42 4.09 29.82 -2.34
CA LEU A 42 5.14 28.80 -2.45
C LEU A 42 5.46 28.47 -3.92
N ASP A 43 4.93 29.25 -4.88
CA ASP A 43 5.04 29.02 -6.32
C ASP A 43 4.46 27.66 -6.78
N ILE A 44 3.51 27.12 -6.01
CA ILE A 44 2.75 25.93 -6.36
C ILE A 44 1.46 26.39 -7.04
N ASN A 45 1.43 26.22 -8.36
CA ASN A 45 0.32 26.63 -9.22
C ASN A 45 -0.44 25.40 -9.72
N ASP A 46 -1.58 25.62 -10.38
CA ASP A 46 -2.37 24.57 -11.04
C ASP A 46 -2.94 23.49 -10.10
N ILE A 47 -3.49 23.95 -8.97
CA ILE A 47 -4.09 23.11 -7.94
C ILE A 47 -5.58 23.43 -7.78
N ASP A 48 -6.41 22.40 -7.70
CA ASP A 48 -7.81 22.50 -7.30
C ASP A 48 -8.00 22.08 -5.83
N VAL A 49 -8.99 22.64 -5.14
CA VAL A 49 -9.35 22.24 -3.77
C VAL A 49 -10.80 21.75 -3.78
N ALA A 50 -11.04 20.54 -3.29
CA ALA A 50 -12.37 19.95 -3.22
C ALA A 50 -12.68 19.41 -1.82
N TYR A 51 -13.84 19.79 -1.29
CA TYR A 51 -14.34 19.29 -0.01
C TYR A 51 -15.23 18.07 -0.23
N ARG A 52 -15.00 17.03 0.56
CA ARG A 52 -15.78 15.79 0.53
C ARG A 52 -16.33 15.51 1.91
N LYS A 53 -17.64 15.33 2.01
CA LYS A 53 -18.26 14.82 3.22
C LYS A 53 -17.76 13.39 3.42
N THR A 54 -17.04 13.15 4.50
CA THR A 54 -16.45 11.87 4.86
C THR A 54 -16.98 11.42 6.21
N VAL A 55 -17.57 10.23 6.25
CA VAL A 55 -17.83 9.52 7.50
C VAL A 55 -16.68 8.55 7.69
N THR A 56 -15.88 8.75 8.74
CA THR A 56 -14.82 7.80 9.08
C THR A 56 -15.45 6.57 9.71
N HIS A 57 -15.51 5.47 8.98
CA HIS A 57 -15.71 4.18 9.59
C HIS A 57 -14.36 3.66 10.08
N PRO A 58 -14.23 3.22 11.34
CA PRO A 58 -13.07 2.45 11.74
C PRO A 58 -12.97 1.27 10.79
N LEU A 59 -11.89 1.20 10.01
CA LEU A 59 -11.59 0.00 9.26
C LEU A 59 -11.21 -1.07 10.29
N THR A 60 -12.20 -1.85 10.73
CA THR A 60 -12.01 -3.19 11.32
C THR A 60 -11.64 -4.19 10.22
N SER A 61 -10.90 -3.74 9.21
CA SER A 61 -10.38 -4.63 8.18
C SER A 61 -9.37 -5.60 8.79
N PRO A 62 -9.28 -6.83 8.27
CA PRO A 62 -8.22 -7.73 8.65
C PRO A 62 -6.86 -7.05 8.51
N LYS A 63 -5.97 -7.35 9.46
CA LYS A 63 -4.52 -7.09 9.40
C LYS A 63 -4.01 -7.16 7.95
N LEU A 64 -3.18 -6.19 7.56
CA LEU A 64 -2.19 -6.26 6.47
C LEU A 64 -2.59 -7.20 5.34
N LEU A 65 -3.09 -6.60 4.25
CA LEU A 65 -3.45 -7.22 2.98
C LEU A 65 -2.74 -8.57 2.80
N VAL A 66 -3.48 -9.65 3.03
CA VAL A 66 -2.97 -11.01 2.87
C VAL A 66 -2.51 -11.10 1.41
N PRO A 67 -1.28 -11.60 1.15
CA PRO A 67 -0.80 -11.73 -0.21
C PRO A 67 -1.79 -12.54 -0.99
N VAL A 68 -2.10 -12.03 -2.16
CA VAL A 68 -3.03 -12.71 -3.04
C VAL A 68 -2.34 -13.90 -3.70
N SER A 69 -3.13 -14.86 -4.17
CA SER A 69 -2.63 -16.01 -4.92
C SER A 69 -1.76 -15.57 -6.11
N ASP A 70 -0.82 -16.40 -6.56
CA ASP A 70 -0.04 -16.10 -7.77
C ASP A 70 -0.91 -15.92 -9.02
N LEU A 71 -2.09 -16.55 -8.99
CA LEU A 71 -3.07 -16.50 -10.06
C LEU A 71 -4.02 -15.30 -9.92
N HIS A 72 -3.87 -14.51 -8.86
CA HIS A 72 -4.75 -13.38 -8.62
C HIS A 72 -4.32 -12.18 -9.48
N PRO A 73 -5.24 -11.53 -10.21
CA PRO A 73 -4.91 -10.41 -11.09
C PRO A 73 -4.23 -9.22 -10.40
N LEU A 74 -4.39 -9.12 -9.08
CA LEU A 74 -3.79 -8.05 -8.25
C LEU A 74 -2.46 -8.44 -7.61
N LYS A 75 -1.85 -9.58 -7.98
CA LYS A 75 -0.60 -10.05 -7.36
C LYS A 75 0.52 -9.01 -7.41
N ASP A 76 0.70 -8.35 -8.54
CA ASP A 76 1.77 -7.36 -8.73
C ASP A 76 1.49 -6.04 -8.03
N ILE A 77 0.24 -5.82 -7.58
CA ILE A 77 -0.21 -4.63 -6.87
C ILE A 77 -0.26 -4.87 -5.36
N ILE A 78 -0.56 -6.11 -4.95
CA ILE A 78 -0.79 -6.53 -3.56
C ILE A 78 0.31 -7.54 -3.18
N ASP A 79 1.56 -7.11 -3.32
CA ASP A 79 2.69 -7.73 -2.65
C ASP A 79 2.89 -7.08 -1.27
N TRP A 80 3.52 -7.83 -0.39
CA TRP A 80 3.67 -7.56 1.03
C TRP A 80 4.39 -6.27 1.41
N VAL A 81 5.21 -5.77 0.49
CA VAL A 81 5.99 -4.54 0.64
C VAL A 81 5.68 -3.60 -0.52
N THR A 82 4.47 -3.71 -1.10
CA THR A 82 4.13 -2.84 -2.24
C THR A 82 3.99 -1.41 -1.76
N THR A 83 4.77 -0.55 -2.40
CA THR A 83 4.75 0.90 -2.19
C THR A 83 3.36 1.50 -2.35
N ALA A 84 2.56 0.95 -3.27
CA ALA A 84 1.18 1.35 -3.56
C ALA A 84 0.22 1.22 -2.36
N LEU A 85 0.50 0.32 -1.41
CA LEU A 85 -0.40 0.01 -0.30
C LEU A 85 0.12 0.47 1.05
N SER A 86 1.09 1.40 1.04
CA SER A 86 1.78 1.91 2.23
C SER A 86 2.64 0.82 2.91
N LEU A 87 3.69 1.24 3.62
CA LEU A 87 4.56 0.30 4.33
C LEU A 87 4.09 0.13 5.78
N PRO A 88 3.96 -1.08 6.34
CA PRO A 88 3.77 -1.20 7.78
C PRO A 88 4.92 -0.49 8.50
N ILE A 89 4.66 0.06 9.68
CA ILE A 89 5.70 0.52 10.59
C ILE A 89 5.26 0.36 12.05
N ALA A 90 6.24 0.35 12.94
CA ALA A 90 6.04 0.44 14.38
C ALA A 90 7.18 1.26 15.02
N GLY A 91 6.91 1.89 16.17
CA GLY A 91 7.97 2.45 16.99
C GLY A 91 8.87 1.32 17.55
N LEU A 92 10.19 1.54 17.57
CA LEU A 92 11.15 0.52 18.03
C LEU A 92 10.91 0.10 19.50
N LYS A 93 10.43 1.02 20.33
CA LYS A 93 10.08 0.76 21.74
C LYS A 93 8.64 0.27 21.91
N THR A 94 7.83 0.32 20.85
CA THR A 94 6.39 0.06 20.87
C THR A 94 6.02 -0.88 19.71
N LEU A 95 6.75 -1.98 19.55
CA LEU A 95 6.58 -2.95 18.44
C LEU A 95 5.17 -3.56 18.32
N HIS A 96 4.38 -3.48 19.39
CA HIS A 96 2.98 -3.92 19.44
C HIS A 96 2.01 -2.85 18.90
N MET A 97 2.41 -1.58 18.90
CA MET A 97 1.68 -0.47 18.27
C MET A 97 2.05 -0.45 16.79
N GLN A 98 1.07 -0.68 15.93
CA GLN A 98 1.29 -0.85 14.50
C GLN A 98 0.46 0.15 13.72
N GLY A 99 1.02 0.62 12.61
CA GLY A 99 0.28 1.38 11.63
C GLY A 99 0.99 1.35 10.30
N MET A 100 0.60 2.29 9.44
CA MET A 100 1.15 2.40 8.09
C MET A 100 1.94 3.70 7.98
N LEU A 101 3.08 3.60 7.31
CA LEU A 101 3.77 4.70 6.66
C LEU A 101 2.84 5.15 5.55
N GLY A 102 2.17 6.29 5.69
CA GLY A 102 1.25 6.82 4.69
C GLY A 102 2.00 7.20 3.42
N PHE A 103 1.78 8.41 2.91
CA PHE A 103 2.62 8.85 1.80
C PHE A 103 4.02 9.18 2.30
N TYR A 104 5.01 8.88 1.45
CA TYR A 104 6.41 9.16 1.68
C TYR A 104 7.04 9.66 0.40
N PHE A 105 8.10 10.44 0.54
CA PHE A 105 8.83 11.04 -0.56
C PHE A 105 10.31 11.12 -0.19
N GLN A 106 11.16 11.06 -1.21
CA GLN A 106 12.60 11.18 -1.02
C GLN A 106 13.04 12.61 -1.29
N SER A 107 13.92 13.15 -0.45
CA SER A 107 14.59 14.42 -0.69
C SER A 107 16.00 14.34 -0.14
N ASN A 108 17.01 14.72 -0.93
CA ASN A 108 18.43 14.72 -0.54
C ASN A 108 18.90 13.38 0.07
N ASN A 109 18.52 12.25 -0.55
CA ASN A 109 18.76 10.88 -0.08
C ASN A 109 18.04 10.47 1.21
N ASP A 110 17.33 11.37 1.88
CA ASP A 110 16.51 11.07 3.05
C ASP A 110 15.07 10.72 2.64
N LEU A 111 14.48 9.75 3.33
CA LEU A 111 13.09 9.36 3.17
C LEU A 111 12.22 10.07 4.21
N TYR A 112 11.28 10.87 3.74
CA TYR A 112 10.29 11.56 4.56
C TYR A 112 8.95 10.87 4.42
N SER A 113 8.17 10.84 5.49
CA SER A 113 6.87 10.17 5.50
C SER A 113 5.91 10.78 6.49
N ILE A 114 4.62 10.63 6.22
CA ILE A 114 3.56 10.93 7.19
C ILE A 114 3.02 9.62 7.76
N THR A 115 2.81 9.57 9.06
CA THR A 115 2.12 8.46 9.74
C THR A 115 1.23 8.99 10.85
N ALA A 116 0.32 8.15 11.34
CA ALA A 116 -0.53 8.51 12.46
C ALA A 116 0.27 8.62 13.76
N CYS A 117 -0.07 9.62 14.60
CA CYS A 117 0.64 9.90 15.86
C CYS A 117 0.76 8.65 16.75
N HIS A 118 -0.33 7.90 16.92
CA HIS A 118 -0.38 6.70 17.77
C HIS A 118 0.57 5.57 17.33
N VAL A 119 1.16 5.65 16.14
CA VAL A 119 2.18 4.67 15.68
C VAL A 119 3.54 4.93 16.34
N LEU A 120 3.85 6.19 16.62
CA LEU A 120 5.13 6.65 17.18
C LEU A 120 5.04 7.03 18.67
N PHE A 121 3.84 7.33 19.14
CA PHE A 121 3.58 7.79 20.49
C PHE A 121 2.59 6.84 21.18
N PRO A 122 2.82 6.49 22.46
CA PRO A 122 1.86 5.73 23.25
C PRO A 122 0.47 6.37 23.22
N THR A 123 -0.58 5.55 23.21
CA THR A 123 -1.97 6.04 23.17
C THR A 123 -2.31 6.98 24.32
N GLU A 124 -1.67 6.77 25.48
CA GLU A 124 -1.80 7.60 26.69
C GLU A 124 -1.30 9.04 26.50
N GLN A 125 -0.41 9.27 25.53
CA GLN A 125 0.18 10.58 25.27
C GLN A 125 -0.75 11.49 24.45
N GLY A 126 -1.86 10.95 23.92
CA GLY A 126 -2.86 11.70 23.16
C GLY A 126 -2.35 12.24 21.82
N ASN A 127 -3.08 13.23 21.28
CA ASN A 127 -2.78 13.89 20.00
C ASN A 127 -2.13 15.27 20.20
N SER A 128 -1.39 15.46 21.28
CA SER A 128 -0.70 16.74 21.52
C SER A 128 0.33 17.01 20.41
N PRO A 129 0.45 18.26 19.93
CA PRO A 129 1.47 18.62 18.95
C PRO A 129 2.86 18.21 19.44
N TYR A 130 3.58 17.49 18.60
CA TYR A 130 4.96 17.10 18.88
C TYR A 130 5.89 17.84 17.95
N THR A 131 6.78 18.65 18.53
CA THR A 131 7.95 19.19 17.84
C THR A 131 9.17 18.45 18.36
N TYR A 132 9.98 17.90 17.44
CA TYR A 132 11.23 17.30 17.83
C TYR A 132 12.15 18.37 18.43
N ALA A 133 12.49 18.22 19.70
CA ALA A 133 13.54 18.98 20.36
C ALA A 133 14.85 18.16 20.33
N THR A 134 15.99 18.86 20.31
CA THR A 134 17.33 18.27 20.23
C THR A 134 17.50 17.15 21.25
N GLY A 135 17.76 15.91 20.80
CA GLY A 135 17.84 14.73 21.66
C GLY A 135 17.88 13.41 20.88
N PRO A 136 17.69 12.25 21.54
CA PRO A 136 17.64 10.97 20.85
C PRO A 136 16.44 10.89 19.90
N LYS A 137 16.70 10.63 18.61
CA LYS A 137 15.63 10.39 17.63
C LYS A 137 14.78 9.18 18.04
N LYS A 138 13.47 9.29 17.86
CA LYS A 138 12.57 8.14 17.93
C LYS A 138 12.87 7.23 16.74
N LYS A 139 13.20 5.98 17.03
CA LYS A 139 13.50 4.97 16.00
C LYS A 139 12.22 4.23 15.63
N VAL A 140 12.08 3.93 14.35
CA VAL A 140 10.97 3.17 13.77
C VAL A 140 11.52 1.93 13.09
N VAL A 141 10.68 0.91 12.95
CA VAL A 141 10.96 -0.31 12.20
C VAL A 141 9.86 -0.54 11.17
N LEU A 142 10.22 -1.16 10.04
CA LEU A 142 9.30 -1.47 8.95
C LEU A 142 8.21 -2.48 9.34
N MET A 143 8.40 -3.27 10.39
CA MET A 143 7.35 -4.18 10.85
C MET A 143 7.45 -4.36 12.35
N GLY A 144 6.36 -4.07 13.06
CA GLY A 144 6.21 -4.51 14.45
C GLY A 144 6.03 -6.03 14.53
N ASN A 145 6.12 -6.60 15.73
CA ASN A 145 6.14 -8.06 15.95
C ASN A 145 5.00 -8.81 15.24
N ARG A 146 3.77 -8.29 15.35
CA ARG A 146 2.58 -8.90 14.73
C ARG A 146 2.54 -8.74 13.21
N ALA A 147 3.08 -7.64 12.65
CA ALA A 147 3.15 -7.44 11.21
C ALA A 147 4.20 -8.37 10.61
N PHE A 148 5.37 -8.45 11.24
CA PHE A 148 6.45 -9.35 10.87
C PHE A 148 6.03 -10.83 10.95
N GLY A 149 5.41 -11.25 12.05
CA GLY A 149 4.95 -12.63 12.23
C GLY A 149 3.91 -13.04 11.18
N ASN A 150 2.97 -12.15 10.85
CA ASN A 150 2.01 -12.39 9.77
C ASN A 150 2.70 -12.52 8.41
N PHE A 151 3.66 -11.62 8.13
CA PHE A 151 4.40 -11.63 6.88
C PHE A 151 5.19 -12.93 6.72
N LEU A 152 5.94 -13.32 7.76
CA LEU A 152 6.68 -14.58 7.81
C LEU A 152 5.76 -15.79 7.59
N ALA A 153 4.65 -15.86 8.32
CA ALA A 153 3.72 -17.00 8.24
C ALA A 153 3.18 -17.21 6.83
N SER A 154 2.97 -16.13 6.09
CA SER A 154 2.38 -16.24 4.77
C SER A 154 3.40 -16.28 3.63
N ILE A 155 4.65 -15.81 3.83
CA ILE A 155 5.80 -16.28 3.02
C ILE A 155 5.91 -17.80 3.13
N GLN A 156 5.85 -18.35 4.35
CA GLN A 156 5.91 -19.81 4.57
C GLN A 156 4.74 -20.53 3.88
N ALA A 157 3.52 -20.00 3.98
CA ALA A 157 2.37 -20.53 3.26
C ALA A 157 2.57 -20.50 1.74
N LYS A 158 3.15 -19.40 1.22
CA LYS A 158 3.46 -19.25 -0.20
C LYS A 158 4.46 -20.30 -0.70
N ILE A 159 5.54 -20.51 0.04
CA ILE A 159 6.53 -21.56 -0.25
C ILE A 159 5.85 -22.93 -0.25
N GLY A 160 5.00 -23.20 0.74
CA GLY A 160 4.23 -24.45 0.81
C GLY A 160 3.34 -24.67 -0.42
N ASN A 161 2.64 -23.63 -0.87
CA ASN A 161 1.81 -23.70 -2.08
C ASN A 161 2.65 -23.97 -3.33
N LEU A 162 3.79 -23.30 -3.50
CA LEU A 162 4.68 -23.51 -4.63
C LEU A 162 5.24 -24.95 -4.67
N ASN A 163 5.64 -25.50 -3.52
CA ASN A 163 6.09 -26.90 -3.44
C ASN A 163 4.97 -27.89 -3.82
N ASN A 164 3.74 -27.63 -3.39
CA ASN A 164 2.58 -28.43 -3.79
C ASN A 164 2.34 -28.35 -5.30
N THR A 165 2.43 -27.16 -5.89
CA THR A 165 2.31 -26.96 -7.33
C THR A 165 3.39 -27.73 -8.10
N ILE A 166 4.65 -27.67 -7.66
CA ILE A 166 5.75 -28.46 -8.26
C ILE A 166 5.40 -29.95 -8.23
N THR A 167 4.98 -30.47 -7.07
CA THR A 167 4.63 -31.89 -6.90
C THR A 167 3.51 -32.32 -7.86
N ILE A 168 2.49 -31.47 -8.07
CA ILE A 168 1.39 -31.75 -8.99
C ILE A 168 1.89 -31.73 -10.44
N LEU A 169 2.70 -30.74 -10.81
CA LEU A 169 3.25 -30.61 -12.17
C LEU A 169 4.18 -31.77 -12.53
N GLU A 170 5.01 -32.23 -11.59
CA GLU A 170 5.86 -33.42 -11.78
C GLU A 170 5.02 -34.68 -12.06
N LYS A 171 3.93 -34.88 -11.32
CA LYS A 171 3.00 -36.00 -11.56
C LYS A 171 2.34 -35.90 -12.93
N HIS A 172 1.93 -34.70 -13.34
CA HIS A 172 1.36 -34.48 -14.66
C HIS A 172 2.38 -34.77 -15.76
N ALA A 173 3.60 -34.24 -15.67
CA ALA A 173 4.67 -34.48 -16.62
C ALA A 173 4.98 -35.98 -16.76
N ALA A 174 5.08 -36.72 -15.65
CA ALA A 174 5.29 -38.16 -15.66
C ALA A 174 4.13 -38.93 -16.32
N SER A 175 2.89 -38.49 -16.10
CA SER A 175 1.69 -39.06 -16.73
C SER A 175 1.66 -38.82 -18.24
N TYR A 176 1.96 -37.59 -18.68
CA TYR A 176 2.06 -37.24 -20.10
C TYR A 176 3.16 -38.03 -20.80
N LYS A 177 4.33 -38.16 -20.18
CA LYS A 177 5.42 -38.98 -20.70
C LYS A 177 4.98 -40.43 -20.94
N LYS A 178 4.34 -41.06 -19.95
CA LYS A 178 3.81 -42.44 -20.10
C LYS A 178 2.79 -42.56 -21.25
N LYS A 179 1.92 -41.55 -21.43
CA LYS A 179 0.94 -41.55 -22.53
C LYS A 179 1.60 -41.34 -23.89
N ALA A 180 2.60 -40.47 -23.97
CA ALA A 180 3.38 -40.24 -25.19
C ALA A 180 4.15 -41.52 -25.59
N ASP A 181 4.80 -42.17 -24.64
CA ASP A 181 5.51 -43.45 -24.84
C ASP A 181 4.55 -44.57 -25.31
N ALA A 182 3.27 -44.50 -24.93
CA ALA A 182 2.22 -45.41 -25.39
C ALA A 182 1.59 -45.01 -26.76
N GLY A 183 2.13 -43.99 -27.44
CA GLY A 183 1.71 -43.58 -28.79
C GLY A 183 0.64 -42.49 -28.85
N ASN A 184 0.33 -41.79 -27.75
CA ASN A 184 -0.63 -40.68 -27.77
C ASN A 184 0.02 -39.40 -28.33
N VAL A 185 -0.37 -39.01 -29.55
CA VAL A 185 0.18 -37.86 -30.28
C VAL A 185 -0.08 -36.52 -29.57
N GLN A 186 -1.24 -36.34 -28.92
CA GLN A 186 -1.56 -35.11 -28.19
C GLN A 186 -0.65 -34.94 -26.96
N ALA A 187 -0.42 -36.03 -26.21
CA ALA A 187 0.46 -36.01 -25.06
C ALA A 187 1.92 -35.73 -25.43
N ALA A 188 2.38 -36.16 -26.62
CA ALA A 188 3.72 -35.85 -27.13
C ALA A 188 3.87 -34.37 -27.48
N THR A 189 2.84 -33.75 -28.06
CA THR A 189 2.81 -32.31 -28.36
C THR A 189 2.82 -31.48 -27.08
N ASP A 190 1.97 -31.82 -26.10
CA ASP A 190 1.87 -31.08 -24.84
C ASP A 190 3.19 -31.15 -24.03
N LEU A 191 3.89 -32.31 -24.06
CA LEU A 191 5.19 -32.50 -23.41
C LEU A 191 6.31 -31.66 -24.06
N ALA A 192 6.25 -31.43 -25.38
CA ALA A 192 7.25 -30.63 -26.09
C ALA A 192 7.11 -29.11 -25.86
N THR A 193 5.93 -28.68 -25.38
CA THR A 193 5.62 -27.28 -25.04
C THR A 193 5.70 -26.96 -23.55
N THR A 194 5.96 -27.95 -22.70
CA THR A 194 6.13 -27.80 -21.24
C THR A 194 7.60 -27.57 -20.90
#